data_AF-A0A4Y2LNC8-F1
#
_entry.id   AF-A0A4Y2LNC8-F1
#
_cell.length_a   1.000
_cell.length_b   1.000
_cell.length_c   1.000
_cell.angle_alpha   90.00
_cell.angle_beta   90.00
_cell.angle_gamma   90.00
#
_symmetry.space_group_name_H-M   'P 1'
#
loop_
_entity.id
_entity.type
_entity.pdbx_description
1 polymer ?
#
loop_
_entity_poly.entity_id
_entity_poly.type
_entity_poly.pdbx_seq_one_letter_code
_entity_poly.pdbx_strand_id
1 'polypeptide(L)'
;EYCEIETSEKFETIQQDIEQINERIEETEVGLKILLSSLKVNENTNTVLNDNGKAKIRLPEIPLPEFSGKIAEFANFKNQFTNLISNNDQLNDSQKLYYLRASLKGDAKLLESSSDNFQSLFNPLRRKALNFLKYDEKTL
;
A
#
# COMPACT_ATOMS: atom_id res chain seq x y z
N GLU A 1 68.91 -36.88 8.26
CA GLU A 1 67.74 -37.09 7.40
C GLU A 1 66.89 -35.84 7.57
N TYR A 2 66.98 -34.89 6.62
CA TYR A 2 66.35 -33.58 6.75
C TYR A 2 64.92 -33.67 6.19
N CYS A 3 63.93 -33.60 7.08
CA CYS A 3 62.52 -33.44 6.73
C CYS A 3 62.20 -31.96 6.56
N GLU A 4 62.13 -31.46 5.32
CA GLU A 4 61.72 -30.06 5.06
C GLU A 4 60.72 -29.89 3.90
N ILE A 5 60.05 -30.94 3.44
CA ILE A 5 59.24 -30.86 2.20
C ILE A 5 57.73 -30.67 2.48
N GLU A 6 57.25 -30.97 3.69
CA GLU A 6 55.79 -31.01 3.98
C GLU A 6 55.12 -29.65 4.18
N THR A 7 55.90 -28.57 4.38
CA THR A 7 55.38 -27.21 4.60
C THR A 7 55.22 -26.40 3.32
N SER A 8 56.01 -26.69 2.29
CA SER A 8 55.98 -25.96 1.01
C SER A 8 54.73 -26.31 0.20
N GLU A 9 54.41 -27.59 0.05
CA GLU A 9 53.20 -28.04 -0.67
C GLU A 9 51.92 -27.52 0.00
N LYS A 10 51.86 -27.50 1.34
CA LYS A 10 50.71 -26.95 2.08
C LYS A 10 50.56 -25.44 1.84
N PHE A 11 51.67 -24.71 1.78
CA PHE A 11 51.65 -23.28 1.48
C PHE A 11 51.17 -23.01 0.05
N GLU A 12 51.67 -23.78 -0.91
CA GLU A 12 51.30 -23.67 -2.33
C GLU A 12 49.81 -24.01 -2.56
N THR A 13 49.30 -25.02 -1.85
CA THR A 13 47.87 -25.37 -1.85
C THR A 13 47.00 -24.23 -1.31
N ILE A 14 47.41 -23.60 -0.19
CA ILE A 14 46.69 -22.47 0.41
C ILE A 14 46.67 -21.26 -0.53
N GLN A 15 47.77 -20.98 -1.24
CA GLN A 15 47.81 -19.91 -2.23
C GLN A 15 46.82 -20.16 -3.37
N GLN A 16 46.75 -21.41 -3.85
CA GLN A 16 45.80 -21.82 -4.88
C GLN A 16 44.34 -21.70 -4.45
N ASP A 17 44.03 -22.01 -3.19
CA ASP A 17 42.68 -21.87 -2.63
C ASP A 17 42.28 -20.40 -2.50
N ILE A 18 43.21 -19.52 -2.09
CA ILE A 18 42.96 -18.07 -1.99
C ILE A 18 42.64 -17.49 -3.37
N GLU A 19 43.36 -17.90 -4.40
CA GLU A 19 43.16 -17.41 -5.77
C GLU A 19 41.80 -17.84 -6.32
N GLN A 20 41.40 -19.10 -6.10
CA GLN A 20 40.07 -19.59 -6.46
C GLN A 20 38.93 -18.88 -5.72
N ILE A 21 39.14 -18.51 -4.45
CA ILE A 21 38.15 -17.75 -3.67
C ILE A 21 37.98 -16.35 -4.25
N ASN A 22 39.07 -15.67 -4.61
CA ASN A 22 39.02 -14.33 -5.19
C ASN A 22 38.30 -14.33 -6.54
N GLU A 23 38.58 -15.30 -7.41
CA GLU A 23 37.89 -15.45 -8.70
C GLU A 23 36.37 -15.59 -8.51
N ARG A 24 35.94 -16.46 -7.58
CA ARG A 24 34.52 -16.65 -7.26
C ARG A 24 33.87 -15.39 -6.67
N ILE A 25 34.60 -14.60 -5.90
CA ILE A 25 34.11 -13.30 -5.39
C ILE A 25 33.89 -12.34 -6.55
N GLU A 26 34.85 -12.21 -7.45
CA GLU A 26 34.75 -11.32 -8.61
C GLU A 26 33.57 -11.71 -9.52
N GLU A 27 33.39 -12.99 -9.80
CA GLU A 27 32.24 -13.50 -10.56
C GLU A 27 30.91 -13.17 -9.87
N THR A 28 30.84 -13.36 -8.55
CA THR A 28 29.64 -13.05 -7.77
C THR A 28 29.36 -11.55 -7.76
N GLU A 29 30.39 -10.71 -7.63
CA GLU A 29 30.25 -9.26 -7.70
C GLU A 29 29.72 -8.78 -9.05
N VAL A 30 30.23 -9.35 -10.15
CA VAL A 30 29.74 -9.04 -11.49
C VAL A 30 28.27 -9.44 -11.63
N GLY A 31 27.90 -10.65 -11.19
CA GLY A 31 26.51 -11.11 -11.17
C GLY A 31 25.60 -10.18 -10.36
N LEU A 32 26.04 -9.77 -9.17
CA LEU A 32 25.29 -8.84 -8.31
C LEU A 32 25.17 -7.45 -8.93
N LYS A 33 26.22 -6.92 -9.59
CA LYS A 33 26.16 -5.64 -10.31
C LYS A 33 25.15 -5.67 -11.46
N ILE A 34 25.07 -6.77 -12.20
CA ILE A 34 24.08 -6.97 -13.27
C ILE A 34 22.68 -7.02 -12.68
N LEU A 35 22.47 -7.79 -11.61
CA LEU A 35 21.17 -7.89 -10.93
C LEU A 35 20.73 -6.54 -10.34
N LEU A 36 21.62 -5.83 -9.66
CA LEU A 36 21.35 -4.50 -9.13
C LEU A 36 21.04 -3.48 -10.23
N SER A 37 21.71 -3.58 -11.38
CA SER A 37 21.41 -2.73 -12.53
C SER A 37 20.03 -3.02 -13.09
N SER A 38 19.61 -4.29 -13.14
CA SER A 38 18.24 -4.67 -13.53
C SER A 38 17.18 -4.21 -12.53
N LEU A 39 17.54 -4.08 -11.25
CA LEU A 39 16.66 -3.58 -10.19
C LEU A 39 16.59 -2.04 -10.16
N LYS A 40 17.67 -1.33 -10.53
CA LYS A 40 17.74 0.14 -10.53
C LYS A 40 16.98 0.83 -11.67
N VAL A 41 16.36 0.08 -12.59
CA VAL A 41 15.72 0.67 -13.78
C VAL A 41 14.49 1.52 -13.47
N ASN A 42 13.90 1.53 -12.27
CA ASN A 42 12.73 2.40 -12.02
C ASN A 42 12.62 2.91 -10.58
N GLU A 43 13.21 4.09 -10.31
CA GLU A 43 12.78 4.95 -9.19
C GLU A 43 11.40 5.60 -9.42
N ASN A 44 10.64 5.15 -10.44
CA ASN A 44 9.41 5.82 -10.88
C ASN A 44 8.24 4.87 -11.22
N THR A 45 8.36 3.54 -11.05
CA THR A 45 7.24 2.63 -11.40
C THR A 45 6.99 1.54 -10.36
N ASN A 46 5.76 1.51 -9.83
CA ASN A 46 5.22 0.49 -8.91
C ASN A 46 5.04 -0.89 -9.57
N THR A 47 6.14 -1.52 -10.00
CA THR A 47 6.12 -2.89 -10.54
C THR A 47 6.73 -3.84 -9.52
N VAL A 48 5.91 -4.72 -8.94
CA VAL A 48 6.36 -5.81 -8.07
C VAL A 48 6.14 -7.14 -8.81
N LEU A 49 7.17 -7.96 -8.85
CA LEU A 49 7.12 -9.32 -9.40
C LEU A 49 6.35 -10.22 -8.42
N ASN A 50 5.44 -11.06 -8.92
CA ASN A 50 4.85 -12.12 -8.09
C ASN A 50 5.75 -13.37 -8.10
N ASP A 51 5.44 -14.34 -7.24
CA ASP A 51 6.19 -15.61 -7.09
C ASP A 51 6.36 -16.42 -8.39
N ASN A 52 5.61 -16.08 -9.45
CA ASN A 52 5.66 -16.70 -10.77
C ASN A 52 6.41 -15.85 -11.81
N GLY A 53 7.17 -14.83 -11.40
CA GLY A 53 8.00 -14.00 -12.28
C GLY A 53 7.22 -13.10 -13.25
N LYS A 54 5.90 -12.94 -13.08
CA LYS A 54 5.09 -12.07 -13.93
C LYS A 54 5.01 -10.67 -13.33
N ALA A 55 5.31 -9.65 -14.14
CA ALA A 55 5.09 -8.26 -13.78
C ALA A 55 3.60 -8.01 -13.58
N LYS A 56 3.16 -7.83 -12.34
CA LYS A 56 1.80 -7.38 -12.03
C LYS A 56 1.83 -5.86 -11.96
N ILE A 57 1.09 -5.21 -12.85
CA ILE A 57 0.80 -3.78 -12.71
C ILE A 57 0.05 -3.63 -11.38
N ARG A 58 0.69 -3.01 -10.38
CA ARG A 58 -0.01 -2.59 -9.17
C ARG A 58 -0.70 -1.29 -9.50
N LEU A 59 -2.03 -1.35 -9.60
CA LEU A 59 -2.84 -0.14 -9.65
C LEU A 59 -2.61 0.65 -8.36
N PRO A 60 -2.64 2.00 -8.43
CA PRO A 60 -2.63 2.81 -7.22
C PRO A 60 -3.77 2.38 -6.31
N GLU A 61 -3.50 2.41 -5.01
CA GLU A 61 -4.51 2.12 -4.00
C GLU A 61 -5.66 3.14 -4.13
N ILE A 62 -6.89 2.65 -4.16
CA ILE A 62 -8.06 3.53 -4.23
C ILE A 62 -8.16 4.24 -2.88
N PRO A 63 -8.05 5.57 -2.83
CA PRO A 63 -8.11 6.29 -1.56
C PRO A 63 -9.50 6.17 -0.94
N LEU A 64 -9.54 6.18 0.38
CA LEU A 64 -10.81 6.23 1.10
C LEU A 64 -11.54 7.54 0.76
N PRO A 65 -12.85 7.51 0.48
CA PRO A 65 -13.61 8.72 0.23
C PRO A 65 -13.54 9.66 1.43
N GLU A 66 -13.48 10.96 1.18
CA GLU A 66 -13.49 11.96 2.24
C GLU A 66 -14.78 12.79 2.20
N PHE A 67 -15.23 13.20 3.38
CA PHE A 67 -16.39 14.06 3.53
C PHE A 67 -16.12 15.15 4.56
N SER A 68 -16.08 16.40 4.09
CA SER A 68 -15.81 17.56 4.96
C SER A 68 -17.03 18.03 5.76
N GLY A 69 -18.24 17.58 5.38
CA GLY A 69 -19.51 18.09 5.90
C GLY A 69 -20.27 19.00 4.94
N LYS A 70 -19.65 19.40 3.83
CA LYS A 70 -20.30 20.21 2.79
C LYS A 70 -21.33 19.38 2.01
N ILE A 71 -22.55 19.90 1.93
CA ILE A 71 -23.67 19.19 1.29
C ILE A 71 -23.41 18.96 -0.21
N ALA A 72 -22.73 19.88 -0.89
CA ALA A 72 -22.35 19.72 -2.29
C ALA A 72 -21.49 18.46 -2.54
N GLU A 73 -20.70 18.03 -1.55
CA GLU A 73 -19.84 16.84 -1.63
C GLU A 73 -20.61 15.56 -1.31
N PHE A 74 -21.76 15.65 -0.64
CA PHE A 74 -22.45 14.50 -0.05
C PHE A 74 -22.88 13.46 -1.09
N ALA A 75 -23.40 13.89 -2.25
CA ALA A 75 -23.85 12.96 -3.29
C ALA A 75 -22.69 12.12 -3.84
N ASN A 76 -21.55 12.76 -4.11
CA ASN A 76 -20.34 12.09 -4.58
C ASN A 76 -19.76 11.17 -3.51
N PHE A 77 -19.60 11.67 -2.28
CA PHE A 77 -19.12 10.90 -1.13
C PHE A 77 -19.96 9.64 -0.91
N LYS A 78 -21.30 9.79 -0.87
CA LYS A 78 -22.22 8.67 -0.66
C LYS A 78 -22.03 7.59 -1.73
N ASN A 79 -21.97 7.96 -3.00
CA ASN A 79 -21.80 6.99 -4.08
C ASN A 79 -20.48 6.24 -3.97
N GLN A 80 -19.37 6.95 -3.72
CA GLN A 80 -18.06 6.33 -3.56
C GLN A 80 -18.00 5.42 -2.33
N PHE A 81 -18.48 5.90 -1.18
CA PHE A 81 -18.47 5.14 0.07
C PHE A 81 -19.35 3.89 -0.01
N THR A 82 -20.52 3.98 -0.66
CA THR A 82 -21.40 2.82 -0.85
C THR A 82 -20.74 1.75 -1.70
N ASN A 83 -20.11 2.12 -2.82
CA ASN A 83 -19.45 1.16 -3.71
C ASN A 83 -18.19 0.54 -3.10
N LEU A 84 -17.42 1.30 -2.34
CA LEU A 84 -16.15 0.82 -1.78
C LEU A 84 -16.33 0.06 -0.45
N ILE A 85 -17.24 0.53 0.41
CA ILE A 85 -17.32 0.08 1.80
C ILE A 85 -18.68 -0.52 2.13
N SER A 86 -19.81 0.15 1.83
CA SER A 86 -21.12 -0.33 2.29
C SER A 86 -21.53 -1.66 1.65
N ASN A 87 -21.27 -1.82 0.35
CA ASN A 87 -21.58 -3.03 -0.41
C ASN A 87 -20.49 -4.11 -0.30
N ASN A 88 -19.45 -3.89 0.50
CA ASN A 88 -18.39 -4.87 0.69
C ASN A 88 -18.84 -5.88 1.77
N ASP A 89 -19.17 -7.10 1.35
CA ASP A 89 -19.64 -8.19 2.21
C ASP A 89 -18.51 -8.80 3.07
N GLN A 90 -17.25 -8.49 2.76
CA GLN A 90 -16.10 -8.92 3.59
C GLN A 90 -15.93 -8.04 4.84
N LEU A 91 -16.64 -6.91 4.91
CA LEU A 91 -16.61 -6.00 6.05
C LEU A 91 -17.86 -6.17 6.91
N ASN A 92 -17.67 -6.32 8.22
CA ASN A 92 -18.77 -6.26 9.17
C ASN A 92 -19.16 -4.80 9.51
N ASP A 93 -20.28 -4.62 10.19
CA ASP A 93 -20.83 -3.29 10.49
C ASP A 93 -19.87 -2.41 11.32
N SER A 94 -19.12 -3.00 12.25
CA SER A 94 -18.12 -2.27 13.05
C SER A 94 -16.96 -1.76 12.19
N GLN A 95 -16.50 -2.57 11.23
CA GLN A 95 -15.47 -2.15 10.26
C GLN A 95 -16.02 -1.07 9.32
N LYS A 96 -17.24 -1.22 8.82
CA LYS A 96 -17.90 -0.19 7.98
C LYS A 96 -18.04 1.12 8.73
N LEU A 97 -18.40 1.08 10.03
CA LEU A 97 -18.44 2.26 10.89
C LEU A 97 -17.06 2.89 11.08
N TYR A 98 -16.03 2.09 11.32
CA TYR A 98 -14.66 2.58 11.42
C TYR A 98 -14.23 3.35 10.15
N TYR A 99 -14.48 2.79 8.97
CA TYR A 99 -14.19 3.46 7.71
C TYR A 99 -15.03 4.72 7.51
N LEU A 100 -16.32 4.71 7.92
CA LEU A 100 -17.16 5.90 7.87
C LEU A 100 -16.54 7.02 8.71
N ARG A 101 -16.12 6.73 9.94
CA ARG A 101 -15.46 7.69 10.84
C ARG A 101 -14.15 8.23 10.26
N ALA A 102 -13.30 7.35 9.71
CA ALA A 102 -12.04 7.73 9.09
C ALA A 102 -12.22 8.65 7.86
N SER A 103 -13.35 8.50 7.17
CA SER A 103 -13.76 9.31 6.01
C SER A 103 -14.25 10.72 6.38
N LEU A 104 -14.63 10.96 7.63
CA LEU A 104 -15.12 12.28 8.07
C LEU A 104 -13.95 13.22 8.34
N LYS A 105 -13.97 14.39 7.71
CA LYS A 105 -13.00 15.48 7.87
C LYS A 105 -13.72 16.78 8.22
N GLY A 106 -12.97 17.80 8.64
CA GLY A 106 -13.52 19.13 8.92
C GLY A 106 -14.70 19.10 9.87
N ASP A 107 -15.77 19.84 9.53
CA ASP A 107 -16.99 19.95 10.33
C ASP A 107 -17.72 18.61 10.49
N ALA A 108 -17.62 17.71 9.51
CA ALA A 108 -18.21 16.38 9.62
C ALA A 108 -17.56 15.53 10.71
N LYS A 109 -16.30 15.78 11.06
CA LYS A 109 -15.61 15.04 12.11
C LYS A 109 -16.23 15.27 13.50
N LEU A 110 -16.87 16.43 13.70
CA LEU A 110 -17.63 16.71 14.93
C LEU A 110 -18.84 15.78 15.11
N LEU A 111 -19.29 15.09 14.05
CA LEU A 111 -20.39 14.15 14.12
C LEU A 111 -19.94 12.76 14.60
N GLU A 112 -18.63 12.48 14.62
CA GLU A 112 -18.04 11.19 14.99
C GLU A 112 -18.44 10.74 16.41
N SER A 113 -18.60 11.68 17.35
CA SER A 113 -18.93 11.43 18.75
C SER A 113 -20.41 11.10 19.02
N SER A 114 -21.26 11.17 18.00
CA SER A 114 -22.73 11.15 18.19
C SER A 114 -23.36 9.77 17.99
N SER A 115 -22.59 8.75 17.60
CA SER A 115 -23.21 7.51 17.14
C SER A 115 -22.36 6.24 17.22
N ASP A 116 -22.96 5.19 17.77
CA ASP A 116 -22.40 3.85 17.91
C ASP A 116 -22.73 2.91 16.74
N ASN A 117 -23.52 3.38 15.76
CA ASN A 117 -23.98 2.54 14.64
C ASN A 117 -23.88 3.28 13.30
N PHE A 118 -23.46 2.57 12.25
CA PHE A 118 -23.30 3.11 10.89
C PHE A 118 -24.55 3.86 10.42
N GLN A 119 -25.70 3.23 10.60
CA GLN A 119 -26.97 3.76 10.14
C GLN A 119 -27.41 5.01 10.94
N SER A 120 -27.06 5.06 12.22
CA SER A 120 -27.36 6.18 13.10
C SER A 120 -26.47 7.40 12.81
N LEU A 121 -25.27 7.21 12.26
CA LEU A 121 -24.39 8.29 11.80
C LEU A 121 -24.71 8.74 10.36
N PHE A 122 -25.03 7.79 9.48
CA PHE A 122 -25.25 8.05 8.05
C PHE A 122 -26.62 8.70 7.76
N ASN A 123 -27.66 8.35 8.53
CA ASN A 123 -29.00 8.89 8.33
C ASN A 123 -29.13 10.40 8.60
N PRO A 124 -28.56 10.98 9.67
CA PRO A 124 -28.57 12.42 9.90
C PRO A 124 -27.90 13.20 8.74
N LEU A 125 -26.78 12.69 8.22
CA LEU A 125 -26.08 13.28 7.07
C LEU A 125 -27.00 13.31 5.84
N ARG A 126 -27.63 12.17 5.54
CA ARG A 126 -28.58 12.04 4.43
C ARG A 126 -29.78 12.98 4.59
N ARG A 127 -30.30 13.13 5.80
CA ARG A 127 -31.45 14.00 6.10
C ARG A 127 -31.10 15.48 5.92
N LYS A 128 -29.93 15.91 6.41
CA LYS A 128 -29.45 17.29 6.25
C LYS A 128 -29.28 17.65 4.78
N ALA A 129 -28.73 16.74 3.97
CA ALA A 129 -28.59 16.93 2.53
C ALA A 129 -29.94 17.02 1.79
N LEU A 130 -30.90 16.13 2.10
CA LEU A 130 -32.23 16.12 1.47
C LEU A 130 -33.06 17.36 1.82
N ASN A 131 -32.96 17.86 3.06
CA ASN A 131 -33.67 19.07 3.47
C ASN A 131 -33.17 20.32 2.74
N PHE A 132 -31.87 20.39 2.44
CA PHE A 132 -31.29 21.48 1.67
C PHE A 132 -31.80 21.50 0.22
N LEU A 133 -31.83 20.36 -0.45
CA LEU A 133 -32.34 20.26 -1.83
C LEU A 133 -33.82 20.65 -1.93
N LYS A 134 -34.62 20.31 -0.92
CA LYS A 134 -36.05 20.70 -0.86
C LYS A 134 -36.28 22.19 -0.58
N TYR A 135 -35.32 22.88 0.01
CA TYR A 135 -35.41 24.32 0.26
C TYR A 135 -35.10 25.13 -0.99
N ASP A 136 -34.17 24.65 -1.83
CA ASP A 136 -33.79 25.32 -3.08
C ASP A 136 -34.94 25.28 -4.11
N GLU A 137 -35.66 24.16 -4.23
CA GLU A 137 -36.83 24.03 -5.11
C GLU A 137 -38.06 24.87 -4.70
N LYS A 138 -38.13 25.30 -3.42
CA LYS A 138 -39.24 26.13 -2.92
C LYS A 138 -38.99 27.63 -3.00
N THR A 139 -37.78 28.04 -3.41
CA THR A 139 -37.35 29.45 -3.45
C THR A 139 -37.24 29.98 -4.89
N LEU A 140 -37.64 29.17 -5.89
CA LEU A 140 -37.95 29.60 -7.26
C LEU A 140 -39.48 29.64 -7.48
#